data_AF-A0A418ZQ69-F1
#
_entry.id   AF-A0A418ZQ69-F1
#
_cell.length_a   1.000
_cell.length_b   1.000
_cell.length_c   1.000
_cell.angle_alpha   90.00
_cell.angle_beta   90.00
_cell.angle_gamma   90.00
#
_symmetry.space_group_name_H-M   'P 1'
#
loop_
_entity.id
_entity.type
_entity.pdbx_description
1 polymer ?
#
loop_
_entity_poly.entity_id
_entity_poly.type
_entity_poly.pdbx_seq_one_letter_code
_entity_poly.pdbx_strand_id
1 'polypeptide(L)' 'MESDCKTIPHWLSKKHLCSNDDLQRVFGVTRSTIDRWAKERPGFPRKVRLGDEHGSIVRFYTSDVQQYLSRITKA' A
#
# COMPACT_ATOMS: atom_id res chain seq x y z
N MET A 1 -0.16 27.02 -9.14
CA MET A 1 0.73 26.03 -8.48
C MET A 1 -0.09 25.36 -7.40
N GLU A 2 -0.82 24.31 -7.77
CA GLU A 2 -1.88 23.75 -6.93
C GLU A 2 -1.41 22.48 -6.22
N SER A 3 -1.34 22.61 -4.89
CA SER A 3 -1.57 21.59 -3.87
C SER A 3 -0.84 20.25 -4.03
N ASP A 4 0.34 20.18 -3.42
CA ASP A 4 1.08 18.96 -3.10
C ASP A 4 0.28 18.10 -2.08
N CYS A 5 -0.82 17.49 -2.54
CA CYS A 5 -1.54 16.47 -1.80
C CYS A 5 -0.69 15.20 -1.79
N LYS A 6 0.37 15.19 -0.98
CA LYS A 6 1.03 13.94 -0.61
C LYS A 6 0.06 13.17 0.29
N THR A 7 -0.86 12.44 -0.32
CA THR A 7 -1.79 11.54 0.39
C THR A 7 -1.02 10.42 1.10
N ILE A 8 0.26 10.26 0.80
CA ILE A 8 1.15 9.26 1.38
C ILE A 8 2.28 9.94 2.15
N PRO A 9 2.73 9.36 3.28
CA PRO A 9 3.85 9.90 4.05
C PRO A 9 5.15 9.99 3.24
N HIS A 10 5.92 11.04 3.46
CA HIS A 10 7.20 11.28 2.77
C HIS A 10 8.23 10.14 2.93
N TRP A 11 8.18 9.40 4.05
CA TRP A 11 9.05 8.24 4.28
C TRP A 11 8.71 7.04 3.39
N LEU A 12 7.46 6.96 2.92
CA LEU A 12 6.98 5.91 2.03
C LEU A 12 7.11 6.31 0.57
N SER A 13 6.94 7.60 0.24
CA SER A 13 6.99 8.09 -1.15
C SER A 13 8.35 7.88 -1.84
N LYS A 14 9.40 7.64 -1.05
CA LYS A 14 10.75 7.33 -1.56
C LYS A 14 10.95 5.85 -1.90
N LYS A 15 10.05 4.96 -1.46
CA LYS A 15 10.15 3.52 -1.72
C LYS A 15 9.29 3.14 -2.92
N HIS A 16 9.81 2.33 -3.83
CA HIS A 16 8.99 1.74 -4.92
C HIS A 16 8.02 0.67 -4.41
N LEU A 17 8.45 -0.07 -3.39
CA LEU A 17 7.71 -1.18 -2.80
C LEU A 17 7.54 -0.96 -1.30
N CYS A 18 6.36 -1.30 -0.80
CA CYS A 18 6.00 -1.24 0.60
C CYS A 18 5.57 -2.62 1.11
N SER A 19 5.82 -2.86 2.38
CA SER A 19 5.55 -4.11 3.07
C SER A 19 4.19 -4.03 3.75
N ASN A 20 3.69 -5.17 4.23
CA ASN A 20 2.46 -5.17 5.01
C ASN A 20 2.57 -4.28 6.27
N ASP A 21 3.74 -4.21 6.91
CA ASP A 21 4.02 -3.29 8.02
C ASP A 21 3.87 -1.81 7.64
N ASP A 22 4.43 -1.41 6.49
CA ASP A 22 4.29 -0.04 5.98
C ASP A 22 2.79 0.29 5.75
N LEU A 23 2.00 -0.65 5.22
CA LEU A 23 0.55 -0.48 5.03
C LEU A 23 -0.20 -0.38 6.37
N GLN A 24 0.13 -1.24 7.34
CA GLN A 24 -0.46 -1.16 8.68
C GLN A 24 -0.23 0.22 9.31
N ARG A 25 0.97 0.78 9.13
CA ARG A 25 1.32 2.11 9.62
C ARG A 25 0.59 3.24 8.88
N VAL A 26 0.37 3.10 7.57
CA VAL A 26 -0.36 4.09 6.75
C VAL A 26 -1.85 4.10 7.08
N PHE A 27 -2.47 2.92 7.17
CA PHE A 27 -3.91 2.80 7.36
C PHE A 27 -4.33 2.75 8.83
N GLY A 28 -3.38 2.56 9.76
CA GLY A 28 -3.68 2.40 11.19
C GLY A 28 -4.44 1.10 11.49
N VAL A 29 -4.23 0.04 10.70
CA VAL A 29 -4.95 -1.23 10.82
C VAL A 29 -3.99 -2.41 10.99
N THR A 30 -4.54 -3.56 11.38
CA THR A 30 -3.77 -4.80 11.52
C THR A 30 -3.48 -5.47 10.17
N ARG A 31 -2.47 -6.33 10.15
CA ARG A 31 -2.16 -7.18 8.99
C ARG A 31 -3.35 -8.00 8.52
N SER A 32 -4.14 -8.57 9.43
CA SER A 32 -5.34 -9.35 9.10
C SER A 32 -6.36 -8.51 8.32
N THR A 33 -6.50 -7.23 8.68
CA THR A 33 -7.35 -6.27 7.96
C THR A 33 -6.82 -6.00 6.55
N ILE A 34 -5.51 -5.79 6.39
CA ILE A 34 -4.88 -5.61 5.07
C ILE A 34 -5.07 -6.87 4.21
N ASP A 35 -4.87 -8.05 4.79
CA ASP A 35 -5.03 -9.32 4.09
C ASP A 35 -6.46 -9.56 3.62
N ARG A 36 -7.45 -9.20 4.46
CA ARG A 36 -8.87 -9.22 4.16
C ARG A 36 -9.24 -8.23 3.06
N TRP A 37 -8.81 -6.98 3.16
CA TRP A 37 -9.05 -5.95 2.14
C TRP A 37 -8.48 -6.33 0.78
N ALA A 38 -7.27 -6.90 0.75
CA ALA A 38 -6.67 -7.38 -0.49
C ALA A 38 -7.45 -8.54 -1.16
N LYS A 39 -8.35 -9.21 -0.44
CA LYS A 39 -9.24 -10.25 -1.01
C LYS A 39 -10.61 -9.69 -1.38
N GLU A 40 -11.18 -8.84 -0.54
CA GLU A 40 -12.57 -8.37 -0.68
C GLU A 40 -12.72 -7.07 -1.48
N ARG A 41 -11.69 -6.22 -1.52
CA ARG A 41 -11.77 -4.89 -2.16
C ARG A 41 -11.10 -4.92 -3.53
N PRO A 42 -11.86 -4.90 -4.64
CA PRO A 42 -11.32 -5.00 -5.99
C PRO A 42 -10.44 -3.80 -6.41
N GLY A 43 -10.46 -2.70 -5.65
CA GLY A 43 -9.60 -1.53 -5.85
C GLY A 43 -8.42 -1.41 -4.89
N PHE A 44 -8.22 -2.35 -3.97
CA PHE A 44 -7.13 -2.29 -3.00
C PHE A 44 -5.77 -2.63 -3.64
N PRO A 45 -4.64 -2.07 -3.16
CA PRO A 45 -3.32 -2.34 -3.71
C PRO A 45 -3.02 -3.84 -3.80
N ARG A 46 -2.54 -4.27 -4.97
CA ARG A 46 -2.28 -5.68 -5.25
C ARG A 46 -1.03 -6.17 -4.53
N LYS A 47 -1.12 -7.40 -4.01
CA LYS A 47 0.02 -8.12 -3.44
C LYS A 47 0.95 -8.59 -4.54
N VAL A 48 2.19 -8.13 -4.50
CA VAL A 48 3.29 -8.62 -5.31
C VAL A 48 4.07 -9.63 -4.46
N ARG A 49 4.12 -10.88 -4.90
CA ARG A 49 5.01 -11.87 -4.29
C ARG A 49 6.34 -11.78 -4.99
N LEU A 50 7.36 -11.32 -4.26
CA LEU A 50 8.74 -11.40 -4.70
C LEU A 50 9.32 -12.63 -4.04
N GLY A 51 9.72 -13.61 -4.83
CA GLY A 51 10.28 -14.85 -4.32
C GLY A 51 11.56 -15.19 -5.03
N ASP A 52 12.52 -15.67 -4.25
CA ASP A 52 13.74 -16.31 -4.71
C ASP A 52 13.76 -17.75 -4.17
N GLU A 53 14.81 -18.49 -4.48
CA GLU A 53 15.03 -19.90 -4.11
C GLU A 53 14.93 -20.15 -2.58
N HIS A 54 15.11 -19.10 -1.78
CA HIS A 54 15.15 -19.15 -0.31
C HIS A 54 13.87 -18.64 0.37
N GLY A 55 12.85 -18.19 -0.38
CA GLY A 55 11.56 -17.80 0.20
C GLY A 55 10.83 -16.71 -0.56
N SER A 56 9.59 -16.42 -0.11
CA SER A 56 8.71 -15.42 -0.73
C SER A 56 8.39 -14.30 0.24
N ILE A 57 8.61 -13.05 -0.17
CA ILE A 57 8.16 -11.85 0.53
C ILE A 57 7.00 -11.19 -0.21
N VAL A 58 5.97 -10.80 0.54
CA VAL A 58 4.83 -10.04 0.01
C VAL A 58 5.12 -8.54 0.12
N ARG A 59 5.05 -7.86 -1.02
CA ARG A 59 5.17 -6.41 -1.15
C ARG A 59 3.94 -5.84 -1.88
N PHE A 60 3.84 -4.52 -1.86
CA PHE A 60 2.83 -3.73 -2.56
C PHE A 60 3.54 -2.60 -3.29
N TYR A 61 3.03 -2.17 -4.44
CA TYR A 61 3.56 -0.98 -5.09
C TYR A 61 3.09 0.26 -4.36
N THR A 62 4.03 1.13 -4.04
CA THR A 62 3.73 2.41 -3.39
C THR A 62 2.81 3.29 -4.25
N SER A 63 2.95 3.21 -5.58
CA SER A 63 2.06 3.91 -6.53
C SER A 63 0.60 3.45 -6.43
N ASP A 64 0.34 2.14 -6.30
CA ASP A 64 -1.01 1.62 -6.10
C ASP A 64 -1.60 2.07 -4.77
N VAL A 65 -0.79 2.06 -3.70
CA VAL A 65 -1.21 2.58 -2.38
C VAL A 65 -1.56 4.07 -2.47
N GLN A 66 -0.72 4.86 -3.13
CA GLN A 66 -0.98 6.29 -3.36
C GLN A 66 -2.28 6.52 -4.13
N GLN A 67 -2.49 5.77 -5.20
CA GLN A 67 -3.68 5.89 -6.04
C GLN A 67 -4.93 5.49 -5.25
N TYR A 68 -4.86 4.43 -4.45
CA TYR A 68 -5.96 4.00 -3.60
C TYR A 68 -6.32 5.06 -2.55
N LEU A 69 -5.32 5.61 -1.85
CA LEU A 69 -5.51 6.69 -0.88
C LEU A 69 -6.17 7.91 -1.53
N SER A 70 -5.66 8.33 -2.70
CA SER A 70 -6.24 9.46 -3.44
C SER A 70 -7.71 9.25 -3.80
N ARG A 71 -8.10 8.00 -4.12
CA ARG A 71 -9.50 7.65 -4.42
C ARG A 71 -10.41 7.70 -3.20
N ILE A 72 -9.95 7.18 -2.04
CA ILE A 72 -10.78 7.12 -0.83
C ILE A 72 -10.82 8.45 -0.06
N THR A 73 -9.84 9.34 -0.24
CA THR A 73 -9.82 10.67 0.38
C THR A 73 -10.64 11.70 -0.42
N LYS A 74 -10.84 11.48 -1.72
CA LYS A 74 -11.70 12.32 -2.57
C LYS A 74 -13.17 11.87 -2.60
N ALA A 75 -13.51 10.77 -1.92
CA ALA A 75 -14.85 10.22 -1.83
C ALA A 75 -15.61 10.75 -0.61
#